data_AF-A0A350JET2-F1
#
_entry.id   AF-A0A350JET2-F1
#
_cell.length_a   1.000
_cell.length_b   1.000
_cell.length_c   1.000
_cell.angle_alpha   90.00
_cell.angle_beta   90.00
_cell.angle_gamma   90.00
#
_symmetry.space_group_name_H-M   'P 1'
#
loop_
_entity.id
_entity.type
_entity.pdbx_description
1 polymer ?
#
loop_
_entity_poly.entity_id
_entity_poly.type
_entity_poly.pdbx_seq_one_letter_code
_entity_poly.pdbx_strand_id
1 'polypeptide(L)' 'NSVQWIDSSNKKVRSEYTKSLEISRLKTKGLLRKTGVDFTEIYTGQSYVKPLMQLFKQRESRR' A
#
# COMPACT_ATOMS: atom_id res chain seq x y z
N ASN A 1 7.18 15.53 -23.49
CA ASN A 1 6.59 14.29 -22.93
C ASN A 1 6.08 13.41 -24.05
N SER A 2 6.68 12.23 -24.23
CA SER A 2 6.15 11.19 -25.13
C SER A 2 5.17 10.31 -24.35
N VAL A 3 4.06 9.95 -24.98
CA VAL A 3 3.10 8.97 -24.45
C VAL A 3 3.61 7.57 -24.80
N GLN A 4 3.73 6.69 -23.81
CA GLN A 4 4.05 5.29 -24.03
C GLN A 4 2.79 4.43 -23.82
N TRP A 5 2.46 3.64 -24.84
CA TRP A 5 1.39 2.65 -24.75
C TRP A 5 1.93 1.37 -24.13
N ILE A 6 1.19 0.82 -23.19
CA ILE A 6 1.55 -0.40 -22.46
C ILE A 6 0.46 -1.43 -22.68
N ASP A 7 0.85 -2.62 -23.10
CA ASP A 7 -0.06 -3.76 -23.24
C ASP A 7 -0.30 -4.44 -21.87
N SER A 8 -1.45 -4.17 -21.26
CA SER A 8 -1.87 -4.78 -19.99
C SER A 8 -2.33 -6.24 -20.14
N SER A 9 -2.56 -6.72 -21.37
CA SER A 9 -2.87 -8.12 -21.67
C SER A 9 -1.62 -9.00 -21.71
N ASN A 10 -0.43 -8.41 -21.79
CA ASN A 10 0.83 -9.15 -21.70
C ASN A 10 1.13 -9.63 -20.27
N LYS A 11 1.31 -10.95 -20.11
CA LYS A 11 1.61 -11.59 -18.81
C LYS A 11 2.91 -11.06 -18.18
N LYS A 12 3.95 -10.83 -18.99
CA LYS A 12 5.25 -10.31 -18.51
C LYS A 12 5.09 -8.90 -17.95
N VAL A 13 4.33 -8.04 -18.64
CA VAL A 13 4.02 -6.67 -18.19
C VAL A 13 3.29 -6.71 -16.84
N ARG A 14 2.24 -7.54 -16.71
CA ARG A 14 1.53 -7.67 -15.42
C ARG A 14 2.42 -8.18 -14.29
N SER A 15 3.29 -9.16 -14.58
CA SER A 15 4.22 -9.72 -13.59
C SER A 15 5.20 -8.67 -13.06
N GLU A 16 5.84 -7.91 -13.96
CA GLU A 16 6.77 -6.85 -13.58
C GLU A 16 6.04 -5.70 -12.86
N TYR A 17 4.83 -5.35 -13.30
CA TYR A 17 4.01 -4.35 -12.63
C TYR A 17 3.71 -4.76 -11.18
N THR A 18 3.20 -5.97 -10.95
CA THR A 18 2.92 -6.49 -9.60
C THR A 18 4.16 -6.50 -8.72
N LYS A 19 5.32 -6.91 -9.26
CA LYS A 19 6.59 -6.87 -8.53
C LYS A 19 6.98 -5.44 -8.15
N SER A 20 6.86 -4.49 -9.08
CA SER A 20 7.18 -3.08 -8.83
C SER A 20 6.26 -2.44 -7.78
N LEU A 21 4.98 -2.83 -7.80
CA LEU A 21 3.96 -2.39 -6.85
C LEU A 21 4.27 -2.90 -5.44
N GLU A 22 4.63 -4.17 -5.30
CA GLU A 22 5.00 -4.74 -4.00
C GLU A 22 6.27 -4.10 -3.43
N ILE A 23 7.29 -3.88 -4.26
CA ILE A 23 8.51 -3.17 -3.84
C ILE A 23 8.17 -1.76 -3.36
N SER A 24 7.33 -1.03 -4.10
CA SER A 24 6.91 0.33 -3.72
C SER A 24 6.12 0.34 -2.42
N ARG A 25 5.22 -0.63 -2.24
CA ARG A 25 4.43 -0.81 -1.02
C ARG A 25 5.31 -1.09 0.20
N LEU A 26 6.28 -1.99 0.09
CA LEU A 26 7.23 -2.28 1.16
C LEU A 26 8.08 -1.07 1.53
N LYS A 27 8.52 -0.28 0.53
CA LYS A 27 9.25 0.97 0.76
C LYS A 27 8.41 1.97 1.54
N THR A 28 7.18 2.24 1.10
CA THR A 28 6.25 3.15 1.78
C THR A 28 5.96 2.72 3.21
N LYS A 29 5.64 1.42 3.41
CA LYS A 29 5.39 0.84 4.73
C LYS A 29 6.61 1.00 5.66
N GLY A 30 7.80 0.73 5.14
CA GLY A 30 9.05 0.89 5.86
C GLY A 30 9.33 2.34 6.25
N LEU A 31 9.07 3.29 5.34
CA LEU A 31 9.23 4.72 5.59
C LEU A 31 8.30 5.20 6.70
N LEU A 32 6.99 4.94 6.59
CA LEU A 32 5.98 5.37 7.57
C LEU A 32 6.31 4.83 8.97
N ARG A 33 6.72 3.57 9.06
CA ARG A 33 7.14 2.96 10.34
C ARG A 33 8.39 3.65 10.90
N LYS A 34 9.40 3.91 10.07
CA LYS A 34 10.66 4.55 10.52
C LYS A 34 10.43 5.98 11.02
N THR A 35 9.47 6.70 10.44
CA THR A 35 9.13 8.06 10.84
C THR A 35 8.10 8.12 11.97
N GLY A 36 7.67 6.98 12.52
CA GLY A 36 6.66 6.93 13.58
C GLY A 36 5.27 7.38 13.14
N VAL A 37 4.98 7.37 11.83
CA VAL A 37 3.67 7.73 11.30
C VAL A 37 2.74 6.54 11.44
N ASP A 38 1.60 6.77 12.07
CA ASP A 38 0.52 5.79 12.18
C ASP A 38 -0.13 5.58 10.80
N PHE A 39 -0.22 4.32 10.35
CA PHE A 39 -0.84 4.00 9.06
C PHE A 39 -1.60 2.67 9.11
N THR A 40 -2.59 2.54 8.23
CA THR A 40 -3.34 1.31 8.00
C THR A 40 -3.70 1.19 6.52
N GLU A 41 -4.02 -0.01 6.06
CA GLU A 41 -4.42 -0.26 4.67
C GLU A 41 -5.93 -0.46 4.59
N ILE A 42 -6.55 0.15 3.59
CA ILE A 42 -7.99 0.04 3.34
C ILE A 42 -8.17 -0.40 1.89
N TYR A 43 -8.97 -1.43 1.68
CA TYR A 43 -9.28 -1.96 0.36
C TYR A 43 -10.71 -1.63 -0.03
N THR A 44 -10.91 -1.37 -1.31
CA THR A 44 -12.25 -1.26 -1.88
C THR A 44 -13.01 -2.58 -1.72
N GLY A 45 -14.32 -2.50 -1.49
CA GLY A 45 -15.15 -3.69 -1.22
C GLY A 45 -14.95 -4.31 0.16
N GLN A 46 -14.13 -3.71 1.03
CA GLN A 46 -13.96 -4.14 2.42
C GLN A 46 -14.36 -3.02 3.38
N SER A 47 -14.89 -3.40 4.56
CA SER A 47 -15.23 -2.42 5.59
C SER A 47 -13.98 -1.74 6.15
N TYR A 48 -13.96 -0.42 6.14
CA TYR A 48 -12.89 0.40 6.71
C TYR A 48 -12.92 0.45 8.25
N VAL A 49 -14.00 0.01 8.89
CA VAL A 49 -14.19 0.13 10.35
C VAL A 49 -13.11 -0.65 11.10
N LYS A 50 -12.85 -1.90 10.70
CA LYS A 50 -11.82 -2.75 11.31
C LYS A 50 -10.40 -2.16 11.22
N PRO A 51 -9.88 -1.79 10.03
CA PRO A 51 -8.52 -1.26 9.92
C PRO A 51 -8.35 0.08 10.65
N LEU A 52 -9.37 0.95 10.67
CA LEU A 52 -9.30 2.20 11.45
C LEU A 52 -9.34 1.94 12.96
N MET A 53 -10.20 1.02 13.42
CA MET A 53 -10.25 0.70 14.85
C MET A 53 -8.95 0.11 15.36
N GLN A 54 -8.31 -0.76 14.57
CA GLN A 54 -6.99 -1.29 14.90
C GLN A 54 -5.93 -0.18 14.96
N LEU A 55 -5.95 0.77 14.01
CA LEU A 55 -5.04 1.90 13.98
C LEU A 55 -5.14 2.73 15.26
N PHE A 56 -6.35 3.11 15.67
CA PHE A 56 -6.57 3.89 16.88
C PHE A 56 -6.19 3.12 18.15
N LYS A 57 -6.50 1.82 18.24
CA LYS A 57 -6.07 0.99 19.40
C LYS A 57 -4.55 0.94 19.55
N GLN A 58 -3.83 0.76 18.44
CA GLN A 58 -2.36 0.78 18.45
C GLN A 58 -1.82 2.15 18.86
N ARG A 59 -2.48 3.24 18.47
CA ARG A 59 -2.13 4.60 18.89
C ARG A 59 -2.35 4.81 20.37
N GLU A 60 -3.49 4.39 20.90
CA GLU A 60 -3.78 4.46 22.35
C GLU A 60 -2.79 3.63 23.17
N SER A 61 -2.38 2.44 22.71
CA SER A 61 -1.41 1.61 23.44
C SER A 61 0.01 2.18 23.49
N ARG A 62 0.31 3.24 22.73
CA ARG A 62 1.59 3.96 22.76
C ARG A 62 1.56 5.19 23.69
N ARG A 63 0.38 5.56 24.21
CA ARG A 63 0.25 6.55 25.29
C ARG A 63 0.55 5.90 26.62
#